data_AF-A0A848ZTC1-F1
#
_entry.id   AF-A0A848ZTC1-F1
#
_cell.length_a   1.000
_cell.length_b   1.000
_cell.length_c   1.000
_cell.angle_alpha   90.00
_cell.angle_beta   90.00
_cell.angle_gamma   90.00
#
_symmetry.space_group_name_H-M   'P 1'
#
loop_
_entity.id
_entity.type
_entity.pdbx_description
1 polymer ?
#
loop_
_entity_poly.entity_id
_entity_poly.type
_entity_poly.pdbx_seq_one_letter_code
_entity_poly.pdbx_strand_id
1 'polypeptide(L)'
;LHTNPVDGKNVPVPHYGVVLPWDTFQDFSKELQGKGVQFIIEPYIRFQGEVGEQATMFFLDPAGNALEFKAFKDMSQLFAK
;
A
#
# COMPACT_ATOMS: atom_id res chain seq x y z
N LEU A 1 9.35 12.45 -9.78
CA LEU A 1 9.36 11.13 -9.11
C LEU A 1 9.60 10.07 -10.18
N HIS A 2 10.58 9.18 -10.03
CA HIS A 2 10.76 8.06 -10.96
C HIS A 2 9.75 6.96 -10.61
N THR A 3 9.15 6.30 -11.62
CA THR A 3 8.09 5.31 -11.43
C THR A 3 8.23 4.14 -12.39
N ASN A 4 7.80 2.96 -11.95
CA ASN A 4 7.65 1.77 -12.77
C ASN A 4 6.17 1.39 -12.92
N PRO A 5 5.73 0.88 -14.09
CA PRO A 5 4.37 0.38 -14.26
C PRO A 5 4.20 -0.96 -13.54
N VAL A 6 3.23 -1.05 -12.65
CA VAL A 6 2.82 -2.30 -11.97
C VAL A 6 1.30 -2.33 -11.93
N ASP A 7 0.67 -3.37 -12.48
CA ASP A 7 -0.79 -3.52 -12.55
C ASP A 7 -1.53 -2.26 -13.06
N GLY A 8 -0.98 -1.59 -14.08
CA GLY A 8 -1.56 -0.37 -14.64
C GLY A 8 -1.39 0.89 -13.77
N LYS A 9 -0.60 0.82 -12.68
CA LYS A 9 -0.28 1.95 -11.79
C LYS A 9 1.19 2.33 -11.89
N ASN A 10 1.46 3.63 -11.79
CA ASN A 10 2.83 4.18 -11.77
C ASN A 10 3.38 4.13 -10.35
N VAL A 11 4.02 3.02 -9.98
CA VAL A 11 4.55 2.81 -8.63
C VAL A 11 5.88 3.57 -8.46
N PRO A 12 6.02 4.41 -7.42
CA PRO A 12 7.22 5.21 -7.20
C PRO A 12 8.44 4.35 -6.83
N VAL A 13 9.63 4.72 -7.34
CA VAL A 13 10.90 4.01 -7.03
C VAL A 13 12.02 5.02 -6.74
N PRO A 14 12.80 4.85 -5.65
CA PRO A 14 12.60 3.86 -4.59
C PRO A 14 11.40 4.21 -3.71
N HIS A 15 10.82 3.18 -3.08
CA HIS A 15 9.90 3.32 -1.96
C HIS A 15 10.30 2.35 -0.85
N TYR A 16 9.84 2.62 0.36
CA TYR A 16 9.98 1.74 1.51
C TYR A 16 8.73 1.84 2.37
N GLY A 17 8.57 0.92 3.32
CA GLY A 17 7.26 0.76 3.91
C GLY A 17 7.16 -0.20 5.07
N VAL A 18 5.92 -0.38 5.51
CA VAL A 18 5.55 -1.28 6.60
C VAL A 18 4.44 -2.20 6.13
N VAL A 19 4.56 -3.49 6.47
CA VAL A 19 3.45 -4.44 6.38
C VAL A 19 2.72 -4.41 7.71
N LEU A 20 1.44 -4.03 7.66
CA LEU A 20 0.55 -3.91 8.80
C LEU A 20 -0.39 -5.12 8.89
N PRO A 21 -0.96 -5.42 10.07
CA PRO A 21 -2.13 -6.27 10.18
C PRO A 21 -3.29 -5.74 9.31
N TRP A 22 -4.14 -6.64 8.81
CA TRP A 22 -5.22 -6.29 7.88
C TRP A 22 -6.12 -5.16 8.39
N ASP A 23 -6.66 -5.32 9.60
CA ASP A 23 -7.60 -4.33 10.16
C ASP A 23 -6.89 -3.00 10.49
N THR A 24 -5.63 -3.07 10.95
CA THR A 24 -4.80 -1.88 11.16
C THR A 24 -4.58 -1.10 9.87
N PHE A 25 -4.36 -1.77 8.74
CA PHE A 25 -4.28 -1.10 7.44
C PHE A 25 -5.58 -0.38 7.10
N GLN A 26 -6.73 -1.03 7.30
CA GLN A 26 -8.04 -0.44 6.99
C GLN A 26 -8.31 0.82 7.82
N ASP A 27 -8.03 0.76 9.12
CA ASP A 27 -8.23 1.90 10.02
C ASP A 27 -7.25 3.04 9.72
N PHE A 28 -5.97 2.70 9.50
CA PHE A 28 -4.95 3.68 9.15
C PHE A 28 -5.25 4.39 7.82
N SER A 29 -5.69 3.63 6.81
CA SER A 29 -6.12 4.16 5.52
C SER A 29 -7.25 5.18 5.66
N LYS A 30 -8.29 4.86 6.43
CA LYS A 30 -9.41 5.77 6.70
C LYS A 30 -8.96 7.02 7.46
N GLU A 31 -8.09 6.87 8.45
CA GLU A 31 -7.55 7.99 9.22
C GLU A 31 -6.78 8.96 8.30
N LEU A 32 -5.93 8.45 7.43
CA LEU A 32 -5.17 9.25 6.47
C LEU A 32 -6.09 9.96 5.46
N GLN A 33 -7.12 9.27 4.95
CA GLN A 33 -8.14 9.89 4.10
C GLN A 33 -8.89 11.01 4.83
N GLY A 34 -9.30 10.78 6.08
CA GLY A 34 -9.97 11.79 6.92
C GLY A 34 -9.10 13.00 7.23
N LYS A 35 -7.78 12.83 7.25
CA LYS A 35 -6.80 13.92 7.39
C LYS A 35 -6.44 14.60 6.07
N GLY A 36 -6.99 14.16 4.94
CA GLY A 36 -6.73 14.74 3.63
C GLY A 36 -5.33 14.46 3.10
N VAL A 37 -4.71 13.34 3.49
CA VAL A 37 -3.42 12.93 2.93
C VAL A 37 -3.59 12.61 1.44
N GLN A 38 -2.72 13.17 0.61
CA GLN A 38 -2.73 12.94 -0.83
C GLN A 38 -1.99 11.65 -1.16
N PHE A 39 -2.71 10.70 -1.75
CA PHE A 39 -2.14 9.43 -2.17
C PHE A 39 -1.60 9.52 -3.59
N ILE A 40 -0.44 8.88 -3.84
CA ILE A 40 0.04 8.56 -5.19
C ILE A 40 -0.79 7.39 -5.74
N ILE A 41 -1.04 6.40 -4.88
CA ILE A 41 -1.94 5.28 -5.16
C ILE A 41 -2.86 5.16 -3.94
N GLU A 42 -4.15 5.41 -4.17
CA GLU A 42 -5.17 5.27 -3.15
C GLU A 42 -5.24 3.83 -2.60
N PRO A 43 -5.66 3.66 -1.34
CA PRO A 43 -5.85 2.35 -0.73
C PRO A 43 -6.81 1.48 -1.54
N TYR A 44 -6.36 0.28 -1.89
CA TYR A 44 -7.17 -0.70 -2.61
C TYR A 44 -6.72 -2.13 -2.33
N ILE A 45 -7.61 -3.09 -2.60
CA ILE A 45 -7.32 -4.52 -2.50
C ILE A 45 -6.86 -5.04 -3.87
N ARG A 46 -5.76 -5.80 -3.88
CA ARG A 46 -5.26 -6.60 -4.99
C ARG A 46 -5.61 -8.06 -4.74
N PHE A 47 -5.91 -8.79 -5.82
CA PHE A 47 -6.22 -10.23 -5.76
C PHE A 47 -7.37 -10.53 -4.79
N GLN A 48 -8.44 -9.74 -4.82
CA GLN A 48 -9.55 -9.87 -3.88
C GLN A 48 -10.21 -11.26 -3.98
N GLY A 49 -10.26 -12.00 -2.88
CA GLY A 49 -10.78 -13.36 -2.84
C GLY A 49 -9.86 -14.42 -3.45
N GLU A 50 -8.67 -14.03 -3.92
CA GLU A 50 -7.66 -14.92 -4.50
C GLU A 50 -6.49 -15.13 -3.53
N VAL A 51 -5.65 -16.13 -3.83
CA VAL A 51 -4.38 -16.30 -3.10
C VAL A 51 -3.49 -15.09 -3.40
N GLY A 52 -2.92 -14.53 -2.34
CA GLY A 52 -2.12 -13.31 -2.37
C GLY A 52 -2.95 -12.05 -2.10
N GLU A 53 -4.21 -12.17 -1.67
CA GLU A 53 -5.07 -11.03 -1.34
C GLU A 53 -4.35 -10.08 -0.40
N GLN A 54 -4.17 -8.85 -0.87
CA GLN A 54 -3.40 -7.83 -0.17
C GLN A 54 -4.01 -6.46 -0.37
N ALA A 55 -3.92 -5.61 0.64
CA ALA A 55 -4.22 -4.20 0.51
C ALA A 55 -2.91 -3.42 0.38
N THR A 56 -2.89 -2.37 -0.44
CA THR A 56 -1.73 -1.48 -0.55
C THR A 56 -2.15 -0.02 -0.78
N MET A 57 -1.32 0.91 -0.31
CA MET A 57 -1.44 2.35 -0.58
C MET A 57 -0.06 3.00 -0.62
N PHE A 58 0.04 4.11 -1.36
CA PHE A 58 1.27 4.88 -1.49
C PHE A 58 1.02 6.37 -1.31
N PHE A 59 1.89 7.05 -0.57
CA PHE A 59 1.91 8.51 -0.44
C PHE A 59 3.32 9.00 -0.13
N LEU A 60 3.53 10.32 -0.17
CA LEU A 60 4.82 10.93 0.18
C LEU A 60 4.81 11.40 1.64
N ASP A 61 5.94 11.23 2.31
CA ASP A 61 6.20 11.95 3.56
C ASP A 61 6.55 13.44 3.27
N PRO A 62 6.69 14.29 4.31
CA PRO A 62 7.07 15.69 4.12
C PRO A 62 8.45 15.92 3.49
N ALA A 63 9.32 14.92 3.48
CA ALA A 63 10.64 14.98 2.84
C ALA A 63 10.61 14.49 1.38
N GLY A 64 9.45 14.07 0.87
CA GLY A 64 9.27 13.58 -0.49
C GLY A 64 9.62 12.10 -0.69
N ASN A 65 9.79 11.34 0.40
CA ASN A 65 10.01 9.89 0.31
C ASN A 65 8.71 9.18 0.00
N ALA A 66 8.73 8.24 -0.96
CA ALA A 66 7.59 7.40 -1.24
C ALA A 66 7.47 6.30 -0.18
N LEU A 67 6.36 6.34 0.57
CA LEU A 67 6.00 5.35 1.55
C LEU A 67 4.98 4.39 0.96
N GLU A 68 5.21 3.09 1.16
CA GLU A 68 4.24 2.05 0.92
C GLU A 68 3.72 1.49 2.24
N PHE A 69 2.42 1.33 2.36
CA PHE A 69 1.84 0.50 3.41
C PHE A 69 1.09 -0.64 2.76
N LYS A 70 1.27 -1.83 3.32
CA LYS A 70 0.66 -3.07 2.82
C LYS A 70 0.02 -3.85 3.94
N ALA A 71 -0.94 -4.70 3.60
CA ALA A 71 -1.40 -5.78 4.46
C ALA A 71 -1.75 -7.00 3.61
N PHE A 72 -1.56 -8.19 4.16
CA PHE A 72 -1.98 -9.44 3.53
C PHE A 72 -3.18 -10.01 4.28
N LYS A 73 -4.16 -10.54 3.56
CA LYS A 73 -5.32 -11.18 4.17
C LYS A 73 -4.92 -12.43 4.97
N ASP A 74 -3.90 -13.12 4.46
CA ASP A 74 -3.21 -14.23 5.09
C ASP A 74 -1.71 -13.90 5.16
N MET A 75 -1.21 -13.66 6.38
CA MET A 75 0.18 -13.27 6.61
C MET A 75 1.19 -14.35 6.22
N SER A 76 0.79 -15.61 6.11
CA SER A 76 1.71 -16.68 5.65
C SER A 76 2.17 -16.48 4.21
N GLN A 77 1.42 -15.69 3.42
CA GLN A 77 1.66 -15.44 2.01
C GLN A 77 2.64 -14.30 1.74
N LEU A 78 3.02 -13.52 2.76
CA LEU A 78 3.91 -12.35 2.61
C LEU A 78 5.27 -12.70 1.99
N PHE A 79 5.82 -13.87 2.33
CA PHE A 79 7.10 -14.37 1.83
C PHE A 79 6.99 -15.79 1.26
N ALA A 80 5.76 -16.22 0.92
CA ALA A 80 5.56 -17.46 0.21
C ALA A 80 6.30 -17.40 -1.14
N LYS A 81 6.95 -18.52 -1.49
CA LYS A 81 7.74 -18.64 -2.73
C LYS A 81 6.86 -18.88 -3.94
#